data_AF-I3E937-F1
#
_entry.id   AF-I3E937-F1
#
_cell.length_a   1.000
_cell.length_b   1.000
_cell.length_c   1.000
_cell.angle_alpha   90.00
_cell.angle_beta   90.00
_cell.angle_gamma   90.00
#
_symmetry.space_group_name_H-M   'P 1'
#
loop_
_entity.id
_entity.type
_entity.pdbx_description
1 polymer ?
#
loop_
_entity_poly.entity_id
_entity_poly.type
_entity_poly.pdbx_seq_one_letter_code
_entity_poly.pdbx_strand_id
1 'polypeptide(L)'
;MRILIGMACIAIFIFFLIRKMLKDKRKENIQWGLGIDCCCFYSPPLKISNNGITIIGFQEVIDGRSAVRYSVVKMNWRGKRTVFGQGFIYGDYRNPKCFHLTVTNIPNGEHY
;
A
#
# COMPACT_ATOMS: atom_id res chain seq x y z
N MET A 1 -59.32 -17.46 16.44
CA MET A 1 -58.21 -18.20 15.78
C MET A 1 -57.55 -17.42 14.64
N ARG A 2 -58.30 -16.81 13.70
CA ARG A 2 -57.72 -16.03 12.57
C ARG A 2 -56.95 -14.76 12.99
N ILE A 3 -57.38 -14.07 14.04
CA ILE A 3 -56.73 -12.85 14.56
C ILE A 3 -55.35 -13.16 15.17
N LEU A 4 -55.22 -14.28 15.89
CA LEU A 4 -53.96 -14.75 16.48
C LEU A 4 -52.91 -15.09 15.40
N ILE A 5 -53.34 -15.69 14.29
CA ILE A 5 -52.46 -15.99 13.16
C ILE A 5 -51.99 -14.70 12.47
N GLY A 6 -52.89 -13.72 12.30
CA GLY A 6 -52.52 -12.40 11.75
C GLY A 6 -51.49 -11.67 12.61
N MET A 7 -51.67 -11.68 13.94
CA MET A 7 -50.71 -11.06 14.88
C MET A 7 -49.35 -11.77 14.88
N ALA A 8 -49.34 -13.11 14.75
CA ALA A 8 -48.09 -13.87 14.64
C ALA A 8 -47.32 -13.52 13.35
N CYS A 9 -48.01 -13.38 12.22
CA CYS A 9 -47.38 -12.99 10.95
C CYS A 9 -46.77 -11.59 11.02
N ILE A 10 -47.46 -10.63 11.67
CA ILE A 10 -46.95 -9.27 11.85
C ILE A 10 -45.70 -9.27 12.73
N ALA A 11 -45.71 -10.03 13.84
CA ALA A 11 -44.55 -10.13 14.73
C ALA A 11 -43.33 -10.72 14.02
N ILE A 12 -43.53 -11.76 13.19
CA ILE A 12 -42.47 -12.38 12.39
C ILE A 12 -41.92 -11.37 11.36
N PHE A 13 -42.80 -10.64 10.66
CA PHE A 13 -42.39 -9.64 9.68
C PHE A 13 -41.57 -8.51 10.31
N ILE A 14 -42.00 -7.98 11.46
CA ILE A 14 -41.27 -6.96 12.22
C ILE A 14 -39.90 -7.50 12.67
N PHE A 15 -39.83 -8.75 13.15
CA PHE A 15 -38.57 -9.38 13.53
C PHE A 15 -37.57 -9.46 12.35
N PHE A 16 -38.04 -9.82 11.15
CA PHE A 16 -37.21 -9.82 9.95
C PHE A 16 -36.74 -8.42 9.54
N LEU A 17 -37.60 -7.41 9.64
CA LEU A 17 -37.22 -6.02 9.36
C LEU A 17 -36.14 -5.53 10.33
N ILE A 18 -36.28 -5.77 11.63
CA ILE A 18 -35.30 -5.38 12.64
C ILE A 18 -33.95 -6.08 12.39
N ARG A 19 -33.96 -7.38 12.06
CA ARG A 19 -32.73 -8.10 11.70
C ARG A 19 -32.06 -7.56 10.44
N LYS A 20 -32.84 -7.19 9.42
CA LYS A 20 -32.30 -6.58 8.20
C LYS A 20 -31.67 -5.22 8.50
N MET A 21 -32.35 -4.36 9.25
CA MET A 21 -31.82 -3.04 9.66
C MET A 21 -30.54 -3.15 10.51
N LEU A 22 -30.46 -4.12 11.43
CA LEU A 22 -29.25 -4.37 12.21
C LEU A 22 -28.09 -4.90 11.34
N LYS A 23 -28.39 -5.69 10.30
CA LYS A 23 -27.39 -6.18 9.34
C LYS A 23 -26.89 -5.06 8.43
N ASP A 24 -27.76 -4.15 8.02
CA ASP A 24 -27.41 -3.00 7.19
C ASP A 24 -26.61 -1.97 7.98
N LYS A 25 -26.94 -1.69 9.26
CA LYS A 25 -26.09 -0.89 10.16
C LYS A 25 -24.68 -1.46 10.37
N ARG A 26 -24.50 -2.79 10.35
CA ARG A 26 -23.15 -3.40 10.41
C ARG A 26 -22.37 -3.25 9.11
N LYS A 27 -23.05 -3.01 7.98
CA LYS A 27 -22.42 -2.80 6.67
C LYS A 27 -22.07 -1.33 6.39
N GLU A 28 -22.52 -0.39 7.23
CA GLU A 28 -22.17 1.04 7.14
C GLU A 28 -20.74 1.38 7.61
N ASN A 29 -19.89 0.38 7.87
CA ASN A 29 -18.44 0.61 7.86
C ASN A 29 -17.96 0.69 6.41
N ILE A 30 -18.34 1.76 5.72
CA ILE A 30 -17.69 2.17 4.48
C ILE A 30 -16.25 2.49 4.88
N GLN A 31 -15.35 1.53 4.70
CA GLN A 31 -13.92 1.77 4.76
C GLN A 31 -13.56 2.61 3.53
N TRP A 32 -13.68 3.93 3.68
CA TRP A 32 -13.06 4.87 2.77
C TRP A 32 -11.55 4.70 2.90
N GLY A 33 -10.98 3.91 2.00
CA GLY A 33 -9.54 3.85 1.78
C GLY A 33 -9.20 4.76 0.62
N LEU A 34 -8.35 5.77 0.87
CA LEU A 34 -7.74 6.55 -0.20
C LEU A 34 -6.71 5.62 -0.89
N GLY A 35 -7.14 4.93 -1.94
CA GLY A 35 -6.24 4.14 -2.78
C GLY A 35 -5.36 5.08 -3.60
N ILE A 36 -4.07 5.12 -3.31
CA ILE A 36 -3.10 5.80 -4.17
C ILE A 36 -2.93 4.93 -5.42
N ASP A 37 -3.36 5.44 -6.56
CA ASP A 37 -3.44 4.72 -7.85
C ASP A 37 -2.06 4.34 -8.43
N CYS A 38 -0.97 4.93 -7.92
CA CYS A 38 0.38 4.53 -8.30
C CYS A 38 1.39 4.70 -7.16
N CYS A 39 1.69 3.61 -6.44
CA CYS A 39 2.75 3.59 -5.41
C CYS A 39 4.18 3.49 -5.99
N CYS A 40 4.37 3.63 -7.30
CA CYS A 40 5.68 3.49 -7.94
C CYS A 40 6.15 4.83 -8.51
N PHE A 41 7.04 5.50 -7.78
CA PHE A 41 7.75 6.67 -8.28
C PHE A 41 9.13 6.25 -8.78
N TYR A 42 9.45 6.62 -10.02
CA TYR A 42 10.78 6.45 -10.59
C TYR A 42 11.53 7.77 -10.50
N SER A 43 12.81 7.70 -10.10
CA SER A 43 13.70 8.84 -10.31
C SER A 43 13.92 9.08 -11.80
N PRO A 44 14.39 10.27 -12.19
CA PRO A 44 15.03 10.45 -13.49
C PRO A 44 16.13 9.37 -13.71
N PRO A 45 16.44 9.02 -14.96
CA PRO A 45 17.54 8.11 -15.27
C PRO A 45 18.87 8.64 -14.69
N LEU A 46 19.64 7.75 -14.08
CA LEU A 46 20.94 8.05 -13.47
C LEU A 46 22.03 7.26 -14.19
N LYS A 47 23.18 7.89 -14.47
CA LYS A 47 24.37 7.19 -14.92
C LYS A 47 25.08 6.56 -13.73
N ILE A 48 25.50 5.31 -13.87
CA ILE A 48 26.20 4.55 -12.82
C ILE A 48 27.64 4.35 -13.27
N SER A 49 28.58 4.99 -12.58
CA SER A 49 30.03 4.91 -12.88
C SER A 49 30.79 3.93 -11.97
N ASN A 50 30.37 3.78 -10.70
CA ASN A 50 31.17 3.10 -9.66
C ASN A 50 30.57 1.76 -9.17
N ASN A 51 29.93 1.00 -10.05
CA ASN A 51 29.34 -0.32 -9.77
C ASN A 51 28.36 -0.40 -8.57
N GLY A 52 27.84 0.74 -8.11
CA GLY A 52 26.93 0.79 -6.98
C GLY A 52 26.12 2.08 -6.92
N ILE A 53 24.98 2.01 -6.24
CA ILE A 53 24.08 3.13 -5.97
C ILE A 53 23.82 3.15 -4.46
N THR A 54 23.95 4.33 -3.87
CA THR A 54 23.48 4.59 -2.51
C THR A 54 22.27 5.50 -2.58
N ILE A 55 21.14 5.04 -2.04
CA ILE A 55 19.95 5.84 -1.83
C ILE A 55 20.05 6.43 -0.42
N ILE A 56 20.07 7.76 -0.34
CA ILE A 56 20.05 8.50 0.93
C ILE A 56 18.76 9.30 0.94
N GLY A 57 17.99 9.18 2.02
CA GLY A 57 16.71 9.86 2.09
C GLY A 57 16.19 10.00 3.50
N PHE A 58 15.15 10.81 3.62
CA PHE A 58 14.34 10.92 4.81
C PHE A 58 12.94 10.45 4.46
N GLN A 59 12.34 9.69 5.37
CA GLN A 59 10.98 9.21 5.23
C GLN A 59 10.24 9.55 6.51
N GLU A 60 9.31 10.48 6.41
CA GLU A 60 8.30 10.70 7.43
C GLU A 60 7.15 9.74 7.14
N VAL A 61 6.83 8.86 8.10
CA VAL A 61 5.66 7.98 8.01
C VAL A 61 4.81 8.17 9.24
N ILE A 62 3.51 8.15 8.99
CA ILE A 62 2.45 8.38 9.98
C ILE A 62 2.43 7.22 11.01
N ASP A 63 2.86 6.02 10.62
CA ASP A 63 3.04 4.88 11.53
C ASP A 63 4.31 4.06 11.22
N GLY A 64 4.86 3.39 12.23
CA GLY A 64 6.03 2.50 12.08
C GLY A 64 5.73 1.17 11.38
N ARG A 65 4.52 1.01 10.82
CA ARG A 65 4.08 -0.21 10.11
C ARG A 65 4.04 -0.02 8.60
N SER A 66 4.09 1.22 8.12
CA SER A 66 4.05 1.60 6.72
C SER A 66 5.45 1.63 6.11
N ALA A 67 6.02 0.47 5.79
CA ALA A 67 7.30 0.41 5.09
C ALA A 67 7.17 0.87 3.64
N VAL A 68 8.15 1.65 3.16
CA VAL A 68 8.31 1.95 1.73
C VAL A 68 9.38 1.03 1.16
N ARG A 69 9.08 0.41 0.02
CA ARG A 69 10.04 -0.41 -0.71
C ARG A 69 10.79 0.46 -1.71
N TYR A 70 12.11 0.50 -1.57
CA TYR A 70 13.01 1.10 -2.55
C TYR A 70 13.64 0.00 -3.39
N SER A 71 13.66 0.18 -4.70
CA SER A 71 14.25 -0.77 -5.64
C SER A 71 15.13 -0.06 -6.64
N VAL A 72 16.31 -0.61 -6.89
CA VAL A 72 17.19 -0.17 -7.97
C VAL A 72 16.90 -1.02 -9.20
N VAL A 73 16.44 -0.37 -10.27
CA VAL A 73 15.97 -1.05 -11.48
C VAL A 73 16.62 -0.49 -12.73
N LYS A 74 16.96 -1.37 -13.68
CA LYS A 74 17.21 -1.01 -15.08
C LYS A 74 15.94 -1.26 -15.87
N MET A 75 15.51 -0.25 -16.62
CA MET A 75 14.41 -0.39 -17.57
C MET A 75 14.99 -0.31 -18.98
N ASN A 76 14.63 -1.25 -19.85
CA ASN A 76 14.98 -1.14 -21.27
C ASN A 76 13.94 -0.29 -22.01
N TRP A 77 14.24 0.08 -23.26
CA TRP A 77 13.33 0.88 -24.09
C TRP A 77 11.94 0.26 -24.30
N ARG A 78 11.82 -1.08 -24.18
CA ARG A 78 10.55 -1.83 -24.25
C ARG A 78 9.81 -1.88 -22.91
N GLY A 79 10.29 -1.20 -21.88
CA GLY A 79 9.69 -1.19 -20.54
C GLY A 79 9.98 -2.44 -19.69
N LYS A 80 10.81 -3.39 -20.14
CA LYS A 80 11.23 -4.55 -19.35
C LYS A 80 12.13 -4.10 -18.19
N ARG A 81 11.81 -4.56 -16.98
CA ARG A 81 12.48 -4.19 -15.73
C ARG A 81 13.42 -5.31 -15.27
N THR A 82 14.63 -4.94 -14.87
CA THR A 82 15.59 -5.80 -14.16
C THR A 82 15.92 -5.15 -12.82
N VAL A 83 15.68 -5.87 -11.71
CA VAL A 83 15.94 -5.39 -10.35
C VAL A 83 17.34 -5.83 -9.92
N PHE A 84 18.16 -4.89 -9.44
CA PHE A 84 19.53 -5.17 -8.96
C PHE A 84 19.62 -5.20 -7.43
N GLY A 85 18.72 -4.50 -6.76
CA GLY A 85 18.66 -4.49 -5.30
C GLY A 85 17.35 -3.86 -4.83
N GLN A 86 16.95 -4.24 -3.63
CA GLN A 86 15.75 -3.73 -2.99
C GLN A 86 15.91 -3.69 -1.47
N GLY A 87 15.25 -2.75 -0.83
CA GLY A 87 15.23 -2.60 0.61
C GLY A 87 13.89 -2.05 1.08
N PHE A 88 13.46 -2.47 2.26
CA PHE A 88 12.31 -1.88 2.94
C PHE A 88 12.80 -0.89 3.97
N ILE A 89 12.30 0.33 3.88
CA ILE A 89 12.55 1.38 4.87
C ILE A 89 11.28 1.54 5.68
N TYR A 90 11.35 1.09 6.92
CA TYR A 90 10.37 1.40 7.94
C TYR A 90 10.76 2.76 8.46
N GLY A 91 9.98 3.79 8.18
CA GLY A 91 10.35 5.11 8.69
C GLY A 91 10.17 5.14 10.20
N ASP A 92 11.13 5.80 10.83
CA ASP A 92 11.13 6.06 12.26
C ASP A 92 11.02 7.56 12.43
N TYR A 93 9.79 8.05 12.62
CA TYR A 93 9.53 9.48 12.82
C TYR A 93 10.27 10.06 14.04
N ARG A 94 10.81 9.20 14.92
CA ARG A 94 11.60 9.58 16.10
C ARG A 94 13.10 9.62 15.81
N ASN A 95 13.56 9.07 14.69
CA ASN A 95 14.97 9.07 14.32
C ASN A 95 15.25 10.22 13.34
N PRO A 96 15.99 11.26 13.75
CA PRO A 96 16.31 12.39 12.89
C PRO A 96 17.36 12.05 11.82
N LYS A 97 17.85 10.80 11.75
CA LYS A 97 18.88 10.38 10.80
C LYS A 97 18.24 9.91 9.49
N CYS A 98 18.87 10.28 8.37
CA CYS A 98 18.53 9.73 7.06
C CYS A 98 18.78 8.22 7.04
N PHE A 99 18.00 7.52 6.22
CA PHE A 99 18.29 6.13 5.90
C PHE A 99 19.31 6.05 4.77
N HIS A 100 20.09 4.97 4.76
CA HIS A 100 21.05 4.66 3.71
C HIS A 100 20.76 3.26 3.19
N LEU A 101 20.46 3.14 1.90
CA LEU A 101 20.35 1.85 1.21
C LEU A 101 21.41 1.79 0.11
N THR A 102 22.43 0.95 0.32
CA THR A 102 23.50 0.75 -0.64
C THR A 102 23.29 -0.54 -1.42
N VAL A 103 23.30 -0.45 -2.75
CA VAL A 103 23.25 -1.59 -3.67
C VAL A 103 24.55 -1.59 -4.46
N THR A 104 25.30 -2.69 -4.37
CA THR A 104 26.58 -2.89 -5.07
C THR A 104 26.41 -3.87 -6.23
N ASN A 105 27.48 -4.09 -7.00
CA ASN A 105 27.52 -5.01 -8.15
C ASN A 105 26.52 -4.64 -9.26
N ILE A 106 26.24 -3.35 -9.42
CA ILE A 106 25.40 -2.86 -10.51
C ILE A 106 26.30 -2.64 -11.74
N PRO A 107 26.00 -3.22 -12.91
CA PRO A 107 26.84 -3.05 -14.09
C PRO A 107 26.92 -1.57 -14.51
N ASN A 108 28.13 -1.13 -14.84
CA ASN A 108 28.41 0.23 -15.32
C ASN A 108 27.50 0.57 -16.53
N GLY A 109 26.86 1.73 -16.48
CA GLY A 109 25.94 2.23 -17.49
C GLY A 109 26.59 3.07 -18.59
N GLU A 110 27.91 3.31 -18.55
CA GLU A 110 28.64 4.19 -19.46
C GLU A 110 28.74 3.69 -20.91
N HIS A 111 28.35 2.44 -21.18
CA HIS A 111 28.36 1.85 -22.53
C HIS A 111 26.95 1.55 -23.10
N TYR A 112 25.90 2.18 -22.55
CA TYR A 112 24.52 2.04 -23.02
C TYR A 112 23.89 3.37 -23.43
#